data_AF-A0A925B620-F1
#
_entry.id   AF-A0A925B620-F1
#
_cell.length_a   1.000
_cell.length_b   1.000
_cell.length_c   1.000
_cell.angle_alpha   90.00
_cell.angle_beta   90.00
_cell.angle_gamma   90.00
#
_symmetry.space_group_name_H-M   'P 1'
#
loop_
_entity.id
_entity.type
_entity.pdbx_description
1 polymer ?
#
loop_
_entity_poly.entity_id
_entity_poly.type
_entity_poly.pdbx_seq_one_letter_code
_entity_poly.pdbx_strand_id
1 'polypeptide(L)'
;VTGADNALLSASTRGAIGDRLRECWTGDTGALRFQEQVVRLIITTDAAGIIRDAKVAPADIARTSSGVAQAFAGRAVRAALDSQCAQLPLPNALKGQVRTFEITFKP
;
A
#
# COMPACT_ATOMS: atom_id res chain seq x y z
N VAL A 1 13.40 -14.02 2.43
CA VAL A 1 12.16 -13.61 3.10
C VAL A 1 12.44 -12.28 3.80
N THR A 2 12.20 -11.15 3.13
CA THR A 2 12.27 -9.84 3.79
C THR A 2 11.03 -9.72 4.65
N GLY A 3 11.16 -9.98 5.95
CA GLY A 3 10.08 -9.82 6.91
C GLY A 3 9.61 -8.37 6.91
N ALA A 4 8.30 -8.16 6.79
CA ALA A 4 7.73 -6.83 6.87
C ALA A 4 7.92 -6.27 8.29
N ASP A 5 8.38 -5.03 8.40
CA ASP A 5 8.62 -4.28 9.64
C ASP A 5 7.31 -3.83 10.32
N ASN A 6 6.20 -4.52 10.07
CA ASN A 6 4.85 -4.14 10.50
C ASN A 6 4.70 -4.03 12.02
N ALA A 7 5.51 -4.77 12.79
CA ALA A 7 5.54 -4.68 14.24
C ALA A 7 5.92 -3.28 14.75
N LEU A 8 6.59 -2.47 13.91
CA LEU A 8 6.97 -1.10 14.22
C LEU A 8 5.84 -0.10 13.94
N LEU A 9 4.77 -0.51 13.26
CA LEU A 9 3.65 0.36 12.90
C LEU A 9 2.50 0.22 13.89
N SER A 10 2.18 1.31 14.59
CA SER A 10 0.95 1.41 15.36
C SER A 10 -0.30 1.27 14.47
N ALA A 11 -1.44 0.95 15.06
CA ALA A 11 -2.71 0.89 14.34
C ALA A 11 -3.07 2.24 13.68
N SER A 12 -2.79 3.36 14.37
CA SER A 12 -3.03 4.71 13.85
C SER A 12 -2.17 5.03 12.63
N THR A 13 -0.87 4.69 12.66
CA THR A 13 0.02 4.90 11.52
C THR A 13 -0.41 4.05 10.32
N ARG A 14 -0.84 2.80 10.56
CA ARG A 14 -1.38 1.94 9.48
C ARG A 14 -2.63 2.55 8.84
N GLY A 15 -3.53 3.12 9.65
CA GLY A 15 -4.70 3.86 9.16
C GLY A 15 -4.32 5.05 8.29
N ALA A 16 -3.42 5.91 8.79
CA ALA A 16 -2.96 7.09 8.07
C ALA A 16 -2.26 6.75 6.74
N ILE A 17 -1.50 5.65 6.68
CA ILE A 17 -0.93 5.16 5.42
C ILE A 17 -2.05 4.77 4.44
N GLY A 18 -3.07 4.04 4.90
CA GLY A 18 -4.22 3.67 4.07
C GLY A 18 -4.97 4.89 3.53
N ASP A 19 -5.21 5.89 4.37
CA ASP A 19 -5.87 7.14 3.99
C ASP A 19 -5.07 7.92 2.96
N ARG A 20 -3.74 8.01 3.17
CA ARG A 20 -2.83 8.64 2.23
C ARG A 20 -2.85 7.99 0.85
N LEU A 21 -2.89 6.66 0.79
CA LEU A 21 -2.97 5.94 -0.47
C LEU A 21 -4.31 6.12 -1.17
N ARG A 22 -5.40 6.26 -0.41
CA ARG A 22 -6.74 6.49 -0.95
C ARG A 22 -6.84 7.81 -1.69
N GLU A 23 -6.12 8.84 -1.26
CA GLU A 23 -6.07 10.16 -1.93
C GLU A 23 -5.59 10.07 -3.39
N CYS A 24 -4.60 9.21 -3.67
CA CYS A 24 -4.09 9.00 -5.03
C CYS A 24 -4.69 7.78 -5.73
N TRP A 25 -5.53 7.00 -5.05
CA TRP A 25 -6.14 5.84 -5.67
C TRP A 25 -7.33 6.26 -6.53
N THR A 26 -7.11 6.25 -7.84
CA THR A 26 -8.17 6.48 -8.82
C THR A 26 -8.74 5.14 -9.29
N GLY A 27 -9.75 4.64 -8.59
CA GLY A 27 -10.55 3.51 -9.07
C GLY A 27 -11.91 3.94 -9.58
N ASP A 28 -12.51 3.07 -10.40
CA ASP A 28 -13.90 3.24 -10.80
C ASP A 28 -14.79 2.92 -9.60
N THR A 29 -15.21 3.96 -8.88
CA THR A 29 -16.16 3.85 -7.77
C THR A 29 -17.56 3.44 -8.24
N GLY A 30 -17.80 3.42 -9.56
CA GLY A 30 -18.98 2.83 -10.18
C GLY A 30 -18.87 1.31 -10.41
N ALA A 31 -17.68 0.72 -10.27
CA ALA A 31 -17.50 -0.71 -10.43
C ALA A 31 -18.20 -1.48 -9.30
N LEU A 32 -18.99 -2.48 -9.68
CA LEU A 32 -19.76 -3.31 -8.76
C LEU A 32 -18.84 -3.91 -7.68
N ARG A 33 -19.18 -3.68 -6.40
CA ARG A 33 -18.47 -4.21 -5.21
C ARG A 33 -17.02 -3.76 -5.09
N PHE A 34 -16.67 -2.57 -5.59
CA PHE A 34 -15.31 -2.03 -5.42
C PHE A 34 -14.94 -1.82 -3.93
N GLN A 35 -15.91 -1.45 -3.08
CA GLN A 35 -15.71 -1.26 -1.63
C GLN A 35 -15.37 -2.55 -0.88
N GLU A 36 -15.65 -3.71 -1.47
CA GLU A 36 -15.33 -5.01 -0.89
C GLU A 36 -13.93 -5.48 -1.28
N GLN A 37 -13.24 -4.75 -2.17
CA GLN A 37 -11.91 -5.11 -2.60
C GLN A 37 -10.89 -4.81 -1.50
N VAL A 38 -10.02 -5.79 -1.26
CA VAL A 38 -8.92 -5.72 -0.30
C VAL A 38 -7.67 -6.25 -0.99
N VAL A 39 -6.52 -5.61 -0.81
CA VAL A 39 -5.23 -6.12 -1.27
C VAL A 39 -4.13 -5.81 -0.25
N ARG A 40 -3.26 -6.77 -0.01
CA ARG A 40 -2.02 -6.58 0.73
C ARG A 40 -0.92 -6.17 -0.23
N LEU A 41 -0.26 -5.07 0.08
CA LEU A 41 0.88 -4.57 -0.67
C LEU A 41 2.13 -4.69 0.20
N ILE A 42 3.22 -5.15 -0.40
CA ILE A 42 4.57 -4.96 0.15
C ILE A 42 5.09 -3.65 -0.44
N ILE A 43 5.40 -2.70 0.43
CA ILE A 43 5.97 -1.41 0.08
C ILE A 43 7.37 -1.27 0.69
N THR A 44 8.31 -0.72 -0.05
CA THR A 44 9.65 -0.39 0.44
C THR A 44 9.85 1.11 0.38
N THR A 45 10.25 1.69 1.50
CA THR A 45 10.51 3.12 1.65
C THR A 45 11.99 3.40 1.76
N ASP A 46 12.43 4.56 1.28
CA ASP A 46 13.78 5.07 1.53
C ASP A 46 13.92 5.73 2.91
N ALA A 47 15.11 6.27 3.20
CA ALA A 47 15.39 6.95 4.47
C ALA A 47 14.52 8.19 4.74
N ALA A 48 13.91 8.81 3.72
CA ALA A 48 12.97 9.92 3.89
C ALA A 48 11.53 9.42 4.18
N GLY A 49 11.27 8.12 4.04
CA GLY A 49 9.93 7.54 4.12
C GLY A 49 9.14 7.67 2.82
N ILE A 50 9.83 7.85 1.68
CA ILE A 50 9.22 7.86 0.36
C ILE A 50 9.20 6.43 -0.18
N ILE A 51 8.04 5.97 -0.65
CA ILE A 51 7.90 4.67 -1.29
C ILE A 51 8.72 4.64 -2.59
N ARG A 52 9.61 3.65 -2.71
CA ARG A 52 10.45 3.39 -3.89
C ARG A 52 10.07 2.10 -4.62
N ASP A 53 9.48 1.15 -3.91
CA ASP A 53 8.95 -0.10 -4.49
C ASP A 53 7.58 -0.41 -3.88
N ALA A 54 6.67 -0.92 -4.69
CA ALA A 54 5.36 -1.38 -4.27
C ALA A 54 4.93 -2.57 -5.12
N LYS A 55 4.49 -3.64 -4.46
CA LYS A 55 4.03 -4.87 -5.13
C LYS A 55 2.94 -5.56 -4.32
N VAL A 56 2.17 -6.41 -4.98
CA VAL A 56 1.19 -7.26 -4.30
C VAL A 56 1.92 -8.28 -3.42
N ALA A 57 1.47 -8.45 -2.18
CA ALA A 57 2.02 -9.44 -1.28
C ALA A 57 1.79 -10.86 -1.83
N PRO A 58 2.73 -11.81 -1.65
CA PRO A 58 2.61 -13.17 -2.16
C PRO A 58 1.28 -13.86 -1.83
N ALA A 59 0.74 -13.58 -0.65
CA ALA A 59 -0.49 -14.16 -0.16
C ALA A 59 -1.76 -13.68 -0.92
N ASP A 60 -1.68 -12.61 -1.72
CA ASP A 60 -2.78 -12.09 -2.53
C ASP A 60 -2.56 -12.24 -4.04
N ILE A 61 -1.39 -12.74 -4.49
CA ILE A 61 -1.07 -12.87 -5.93
C ILE A 61 -2.10 -13.74 -6.65
N ALA A 62 -2.43 -14.92 -6.11
CA ALA A 62 -3.38 -15.84 -6.75
C ALA A 62 -4.77 -15.19 -6.95
N ARG A 63 -5.26 -14.47 -5.93
CA ARG A 63 -6.58 -13.81 -5.93
C ARG A 63 -6.63 -12.56 -6.82
N THR A 64 -5.48 -11.90 -7.02
CA THR A 64 -5.36 -10.65 -7.80
C THR A 64 -4.76 -10.90 -9.19
N SER A 65 -4.76 -12.15 -9.66
CA SER A 65 -4.16 -12.53 -10.94
C SER A 65 -5.04 -12.24 -12.17
N SER A 66 -6.34 -11.98 -11.99
CA SER A 66 -7.27 -11.72 -13.10
C SER A 66 -8.43 -10.78 -12.73
N GLY A 67 -9.07 -10.21 -13.76
CA GLY A 67 -10.33 -9.48 -13.66
C GLY A 67 -10.28 -8.20 -12.82
N VAL A 68 -11.38 -7.92 -12.12
CA VAL A 68 -11.55 -6.71 -11.28
C VAL A 68 -10.50 -6.66 -10.17
N ALA A 69 -10.19 -7.80 -9.55
CA ALA A 69 -9.19 -7.88 -8.47
C ALA A 69 -7.77 -7.51 -8.96
N GLN A 70 -7.40 -7.92 -10.19
CA GLN A 70 -6.14 -7.53 -10.81
C GLN A 70 -6.09 -6.03 -11.11
N ALA A 71 -7.15 -5.48 -11.69
CA ALA A 71 -7.24 -4.04 -11.97
C ALA A 71 -7.18 -3.21 -10.68
N PHE A 72 -7.89 -3.65 -9.63
CA PHE A 72 -7.87 -3.04 -8.30
C PHE A 72 -6.46 -3.04 -7.70
N ALA A 73 -5.80 -4.21 -7.67
CA ALA A 73 -4.45 -4.36 -7.13
C ALA A 73 -3.43 -3.52 -7.90
N GLY A 74 -3.51 -3.50 -9.23
CA GLY A 74 -2.63 -2.68 -10.07
C GLY A 74 -2.80 -1.18 -9.82
N ARG A 75 -4.04 -0.71 -9.60
CA ARG A 75 -4.30 0.69 -9.23
C ARG A 75 -3.78 1.02 -7.83
N ALA A 76 -3.92 0.10 -6.88
CA ALA A 76 -3.37 0.28 -5.52
C ALA A 76 -1.84 0.41 -5.54
N VAL A 77 -1.14 -0.40 -6.35
CA VAL A 77 0.31 -0.27 -6.56
C VAL A 77 0.66 1.08 -7.19
N ARG A 78 -0.08 1.53 -8.22
CA ARG A 78 0.17 2.84 -8.84
C ARG A 78 -0.02 3.99 -7.86
N ALA A 79 -1.08 3.95 -7.04
CA ALA A 79 -1.33 4.98 -6.02
C ALA A 79 -0.19 5.06 -4.99
N ALA A 80 0.39 3.91 -4.61
CA ALA A 80 1.53 3.85 -3.70
C ALA A 80 2.82 4.46 -4.28
N LEU A 81 2.97 4.42 -5.60
CA LEU A 81 4.13 4.98 -6.31
C LEU A 81 3.88 6.40 -6.83
N ASP A 82 2.67 6.94 -6.66
CA ASP A 82 2.36 8.30 -7.09
C ASP A 82 3.15 9.30 -6.26
N SER A 83 3.89 10.20 -6.91
CA SER A 83 4.69 11.24 -6.23
C SER A 83 3.89 12.10 -5.26
N GLN A 84 2.59 12.27 -5.50
CA GLN A 84 1.70 13.02 -4.64
C GLN A 84 1.37 12.29 -3.35
N CYS A 85 1.49 10.95 -3.27
CA CYS A 85 1.14 10.13 -2.10
C CYS A 85 2.26 9.19 -1.60
N ALA A 86 3.37 9.07 -2.32
CA ALA A 86 4.47 8.17 -1.99
C ALA A 86 5.19 8.54 -0.68
N GLN A 87 5.10 9.80 -0.22
CA GLN A 87 5.61 10.20 1.09
C GLN A 87 4.66 9.71 2.19
N LEU A 88 5.10 8.71 2.94
CA LEU A 88 4.31 8.14 4.02
C LEU A 88 4.38 8.97 5.30
N PRO A 89 3.29 9.01 6.08
CA PRO A 89 3.25 9.62 7.40
C PRO A 89 3.92 8.72 8.45
N LEU A 90 5.20 8.41 8.25
CA LEU A 90 5.97 7.58 9.17
C LEU A 90 6.44 8.39 10.39
N PRO A 91 6.39 7.81 11.61
CA PRO A 91 7.06 8.37 12.78
C PRO A 91 8.55 8.61 12.50
N ASN A 92 9.11 9.68 13.07
CA ASN A 92 10.52 10.02 12.89
C ASN A 92 11.47 8.88 13.27
N ALA A 93 11.11 8.06 14.27
CA ALA A 93 11.88 6.89 14.69
C ALA A 93 12.01 5.79 13.61
N LEU A 94 11.13 5.80 12.60
CA LEU A 94 11.17 4.85 11.49
C LEU A 94 11.85 5.41 10.23
N LYS A 95 12.18 6.71 10.23
CA LYS A 95 12.96 7.36 9.17
C LYS A 95 14.46 7.11 9.35
N GLY A 96 15.24 7.40 8.32
CA GLY A 96 16.70 7.25 8.33
C GLY A 96 17.21 5.87 7.88
N GLN A 97 16.31 4.93 7.57
CA GLN A 97 16.67 3.60 7.06
C GLN A 97 15.68 3.18 5.97
N VAL A 98 16.12 2.29 5.08
CA VAL A 98 15.22 1.61 4.15
C VAL A 98 14.38 0.62 4.94
N ARG A 99 13.06 0.70 4.77
CA ARG A 99 12.09 -0.15 5.50
C ARG A 99 11.13 -0.81 4.55
N THR A 100 10.70 -2.02 4.87
CA THR A 100 9.69 -2.75 4.10
C THR A 100 8.47 -3.02 4.96
N PHE A 101 7.28 -2.68 4.48
CA PHE A 101 6.02 -2.88 5.18
C PHE A 101 5.04 -3.68 4.33
N GLU A 102 4.22 -4.50 4.97
CA GLU A 102 3.05 -5.12 4.37
C GLU A 102 1.80 -4.38 4.83
N ILE A 103 1.12 -3.71 3.92
CA ILE A 103 -0.05 -2.88 4.24
C ILE A 103 -1.30 -3.49 3.62
N THR A 104 -2.39 -3.49 4.37
CA THR A 104 -3.71 -3.87 3.84
C THR A 104 -4.39 -2.61 3.31
N PHE A 105 -4.60 -2.54 2.00
CA PHE A 105 -5.31 -1.44 1.34
C PHE A 105 -6.77 -1.79 1.08
N LYS A 106 -7.65 -0.82 1.32
CA LYS A 106 -9.09 -0.82 1.05
C LYS A 106 -9.48 0.57 0.52
N PRO A 107 -10.27 0.64 -0.56
CA PRO A 107 -10.68 1.90 -1.15
C PRO A 107 -11.63 2.68 -0.23
#